data_AF-A0A2W2FWT1-F1
#
_entry.id   AF-A0A2W2FWT1-F1
#
_cell.length_a   1.000
_cell.length_b   1.000
_cell.length_c   1.000
_cell.angle_alpha   90.00
_cell.angle_beta   90.00
_cell.angle_gamma   90.00
#
_symmetry.space_group_name_H-M   'P 1'
#
loop_
_entity.id
_entity.type
_entity.pdbx_description
1 polymer ?
#
loop_
_entity_poly.entity_id
_entity_poly.type
_entity_poly.pdbx_seq_one_letter_code
_entity_poly.pdbx_strand_id
1 'polypeptide(L)'
;MLWVSSTLVALSRMSENRALGIEIEFREVERLLAKAVDNGDQETLEPQISGADRQAVIKRVDHAAAYLRGGRMLWVDDLPRNNIYLKELFRQLGMVVDSATSTGEAMACLDHHKYDLVISDIYRESDPQAGIKMLHEFRTRGISLPVIIHAARFDPTLGVDPMIFGGTNRIDEVVHYVIDVMERVPLRDA
;
A
#
# COMPACT_ATOMS: atom_id res chain seq x y z
N MET A 1 -2.53 41.98 30.05
CA MET A 1 -3.58 41.33 29.21
C MET A 1 -3.04 41.28 27.79
N LEU A 2 -3.25 40.14 27.11
CA LEU A 2 -2.75 39.73 25.78
C LEU A 2 -1.47 38.87 25.81
N TRP A 3 -1.68 37.57 26.02
CA TRP A 3 -0.81 36.50 25.54
C TRP A 3 -0.98 36.39 24.03
N VAL A 4 0.11 36.54 23.27
CA VAL A 4 0.15 36.16 21.84
C VAL A 4 0.67 34.73 21.78
N SER A 5 -0.25 33.78 21.54
CA SER A 5 0.07 32.36 21.42
C SER A 5 0.98 32.16 20.20
N SER A 6 2.26 31.91 20.45
CA SER A 6 3.28 31.69 19.43
C SER A 6 3.34 30.21 19.09
N THR A 7 2.31 29.71 18.39
CA THR A 7 2.30 28.33 17.86
C THR A 7 2.48 28.36 16.34
N LEU A 8 3.55 29.00 15.86
CA LEU A 8 3.82 29.11 14.43
C LEU A 8 5.33 29.10 14.11
N VAL A 9 6.09 28.19 14.73
CA VAL A 9 7.55 28.09 14.51
C VAL A 9 8.02 26.69 14.07
N ALA A 10 7.14 25.69 13.92
CA ALA A 10 7.59 24.34 13.55
C ALA A 10 7.41 23.95 12.06
N LEU A 11 6.80 24.78 11.22
CA LEU A 11 6.36 24.37 9.86
C LEU A 11 7.18 24.94 8.68
N SER A 12 8.31 25.62 8.92
CA SER A 12 9.04 26.34 7.85
C SER A 12 10.50 25.91 7.64
N ARG A 13 10.92 24.74 8.11
CA ARG A 13 12.30 24.23 7.89
C ARG A 13 12.41 22.87 7.21
N MET A 14 11.30 22.30 6.74
CA MET A 14 11.31 20.95 6.14
C MET A 14 11.13 20.92 4.61
N SER A 15 11.02 22.07 3.93
CA SER A 15 10.94 22.09 2.46
C SER A 15 12.29 22.00 1.76
N GLU A 16 13.42 21.93 2.49
CA GLU A 16 14.76 21.92 1.91
C GLU A 16 15.56 20.63 2.17
N ASN A 17 15.06 19.71 2.99
CA ASN A 17 15.68 18.41 3.10
C ASN A 17 15.09 17.50 2.03
N ARG A 18 15.86 17.35 0.95
CA ARG A 18 15.86 16.16 0.07
C ARG A 18 16.13 14.93 0.95
N ALA A 19 15.13 14.48 1.69
CA ALA A 19 15.26 13.32 2.55
C ALA A 19 15.30 12.09 1.65
N LEU A 20 16.49 11.49 1.57
CA LEU A 20 16.71 10.11 1.14
C LEU A 20 16.04 9.73 -0.20
N GLY A 21 16.33 10.48 -1.27
CA GLY A 21 16.22 10.03 -2.68
C GLY A 21 14.82 9.75 -3.25
N ILE A 22 13.75 10.06 -2.53
CA ILE A 22 12.40 10.09 -3.12
C ILE A 22 12.12 11.56 -3.46
N GLU A 23 11.85 11.84 -4.75
CA GLU A 23 11.57 13.18 -5.26
C GLU A 23 10.13 13.67 -4.99
N ILE A 24 9.35 12.94 -4.19
CA ILE A 24 7.98 13.31 -3.89
C ILE A 24 7.94 14.36 -2.78
N GLU A 25 7.20 15.45 -3.00
CA GLU A 25 6.94 16.42 -1.93
C GLU A 25 5.95 15.87 -0.90
N PHE A 26 6.10 16.25 0.37
CA PHE A 26 5.14 15.97 1.45
C PHE A 26 3.68 16.24 1.03
N ARG A 27 3.46 17.38 0.36
CA ARG A 27 2.13 17.82 -0.09
C ARG A 27 1.54 16.86 -1.11
N GLU A 28 2.38 16.23 -1.92
CA GLU A 28 1.94 15.28 -2.94
C GLU A 28 1.54 13.94 -2.32
N VAL A 29 2.28 13.46 -1.30
CA VAL A 29 1.85 12.31 -0.49
C VAL A 29 0.49 12.57 0.15
N GLU A 30 0.33 13.72 0.80
CA GLU A 30 -0.94 14.10 1.42
C GLU A 30 -2.08 14.17 0.39
N ARG A 31 -1.82 14.76 -0.78
CA ARG A 31 -2.79 14.85 -1.88
C ARG A 31 -3.19 13.47 -2.40
N LEU A 32 -2.25 12.55 -2.58
CA LEU A 32 -2.53 11.20 -3.09
C LEU A 32 -3.29 10.36 -2.06
N LEU A 33 -2.97 10.49 -0.77
CA LEU A 33 -3.73 9.84 0.31
C LEU A 33 -5.17 10.35 0.36
N ALA A 34 -5.38 11.67 0.27
CA ALA A 34 -6.73 12.24 0.24
C ALA A 34 -7.54 11.71 -0.96
N LYS A 35 -6.95 11.71 -2.16
CA LYS A 35 -7.62 11.17 -3.35
C LYS A 35 -7.87 9.67 -3.27
N ALA A 36 -7.00 8.90 -2.64
CA ALA A 36 -7.21 7.46 -2.45
C ALA A 36 -8.42 7.18 -1.55
N VAL A 37 -8.63 7.98 -0.51
CA VAL A 37 -9.85 7.89 0.33
C VAL A 37 -11.09 8.26 -0.47
N ASP A 38 -11.04 9.35 -1.22
CA ASP A 38 -12.20 9.86 -1.97
C ASP A 38 -12.61 8.91 -3.13
N ASN A 39 -11.65 8.14 -3.66
CA ASN A 39 -11.83 7.24 -4.80
C ASN A 39 -12.10 5.78 -4.42
N GLY A 40 -11.84 5.39 -3.17
CA GLY A 40 -12.15 4.05 -2.68
C GLY A 40 -13.66 3.78 -2.70
N ASP A 41 -14.05 2.51 -2.55
CA ASP A 41 -15.47 2.13 -2.59
C ASP A 41 -16.29 2.88 -1.52
N GLN A 42 -17.27 3.65 -2.01
CA GLN A 42 -18.10 4.57 -1.24
C GLN A 42 -19.13 3.89 -0.32
N GLU A 43 -19.09 2.56 -0.17
CA GLU A 43 -19.99 1.85 0.77
C GLU A 43 -19.65 2.12 2.24
N THR A 44 -18.51 2.74 2.54
CA THR A 44 -18.11 3.09 3.91
C THR A 44 -18.50 4.52 4.26
N LEU A 45 -19.27 4.69 5.34
CA LEU A 45 -20.00 5.91 5.70
C LEU A 45 -19.16 7.04 6.32
N GLU A 46 -17.83 6.89 6.49
CA GLU A 46 -17.00 7.92 7.14
C GLU A 46 -15.63 8.10 6.47
N PRO A 47 -15.05 9.33 6.52
CA PRO A 47 -13.69 9.55 6.04
C PRO A 47 -12.72 8.68 6.82
N GLN A 48 -12.15 7.68 6.15
CA GLN A 48 -11.48 6.55 6.81
C GLN A 48 -10.19 6.93 7.56
N ILE A 49 -9.61 8.10 7.32
CA ILE A 49 -8.31 8.50 7.91
C ILE A 49 -8.34 9.90 8.49
N SER A 50 -7.92 10.02 9.75
CA SER A 50 -7.79 11.30 10.44
C SER A 50 -6.56 12.09 9.95
N GLY A 51 -6.50 13.38 10.29
CA GLY A 51 -5.29 14.18 10.04
C GLY A 51 -4.06 13.64 10.76
N ALA A 52 -4.24 13.03 11.93
CA ALA A 52 -3.15 12.40 12.68
C ALA A 52 -2.62 11.15 11.95
N ASP A 53 -3.51 10.32 11.39
CA ASP A 53 -3.14 9.12 10.63
C ASP A 53 -2.36 9.51 9.36
N ARG A 54 -2.82 10.53 8.63
CA ARG A 54 -2.10 11.07 7.47
C ARG A 54 -0.70 11.55 7.83
N GLN A 55 -0.57 12.28 8.95
CA GLN A 55 0.72 12.74 9.45
C GLN A 55 1.63 11.57 9.86
N ALA A 56 1.06 10.48 10.40
CA ALA A 56 1.80 9.27 10.74
C ALA A 56 2.30 8.53 9.50
N VAL A 57 1.46 8.38 8.46
CA VAL A 57 1.85 7.81 7.17
C VAL A 57 3.01 8.57 6.57
N ILE A 58 2.90 9.89 6.50
CA ILE A 58 3.95 10.76 5.96
C ILE A 58 5.29 10.56 6.67
N LYS A 59 5.28 10.55 8.01
CA LYS A 59 6.52 10.37 8.80
C LYS A 59 7.16 9.01 8.54
N ARG A 60 6.34 7.96 8.39
CA ARG A 60 6.82 6.61 8.09
C ARG A 60 7.34 6.48 6.66
N VAL A 61 6.68 7.12 5.69
CA VAL A 61 7.16 7.18 4.31
C VAL A 61 8.53 7.85 4.23
N ASP A 62 8.71 8.99 4.91
CA ASP A 62 9.99 9.69 4.98
C ASP A 62 11.10 8.80 5.57
N HIS A 63 10.78 8.09 6.66
CA HIS A 63 11.71 7.15 7.29
C HIS A 63 12.08 5.95 6.41
N ALA A 64 11.09 5.36 5.73
CA ALA A 64 11.24 4.12 4.98
C ALA A 64 11.62 4.34 3.50
N ALA A 65 11.85 5.59 3.09
CA ALA A 65 12.05 5.98 1.70
C ALA A 65 13.09 5.13 0.95
N ALA A 66 14.20 4.80 1.61
CA ALA A 66 15.26 3.99 1.02
C ALA A 66 14.84 2.53 0.76
N TYR A 67 13.96 1.96 1.59
CA TYR A 67 13.47 0.58 1.43
C TYR A 67 12.40 0.46 0.34
N LEU A 68 11.61 1.52 0.12
CA LEU A 68 10.58 1.54 -0.92
C LEU A 68 11.20 1.68 -2.32
N ARG A 69 12.29 2.43 -2.47
CA ARG A 69 12.91 2.65 -3.79
C ARG A 69 13.35 1.33 -4.42
N GLY A 70 12.95 1.12 -5.67
CA GLY A 70 13.25 -0.09 -6.43
C GLY A 70 12.44 -1.32 -5.99
N GLY A 71 11.55 -1.16 -4.99
CA GLY A 71 10.54 -2.15 -4.60
C GLY A 71 9.67 -2.56 -5.77
N ARG A 72 9.28 -3.83 -5.86
CA ARG A 72 8.36 -4.31 -6.90
C ARG A 72 7.17 -5.03 -6.28
N MET A 73 5.98 -4.54 -6.58
CA MET A 73 4.72 -5.03 -6.04
C MET A 73 3.77 -5.46 -7.15
N LEU A 74 3.09 -6.59 -6.93
CA LEU A 74 1.97 -7.02 -7.75
C LEU A 74 0.66 -6.70 -7.04
N TRP A 75 -0.25 -5.98 -7.70
CA TRP A 75 -1.58 -5.68 -7.19
C TRP A 75 -2.64 -6.49 -7.94
N VAL A 76 -3.36 -7.38 -7.25
CA VAL A 76 -4.36 -8.29 -7.82
C VAL A 76 -5.78 -7.87 -7.40
N ASP A 77 -6.52 -7.25 -8.30
CA ASP A 77 -7.81 -6.61 -8.00
C ASP A 77 -8.63 -6.44 -9.29
N ASP A 78 -9.90 -6.85 -9.29
CA ASP A 78 -10.78 -6.82 -10.46
C ASP A 78 -11.46 -5.45 -10.67
N LEU A 79 -11.34 -4.54 -9.72
CA LEU A 79 -11.74 -3.12 -9.80
C LEU A 79 -10.51 -2.19 -9.65
N PRO A 80 -9.49 -2.31 -10.50
CA PRO A 80 -8.20 -1.61 -10.33
C PRO A 80 -8.31 -0.08 -10.40
N ARG A 81 -9.46 0.47 -10.81
CA ARG A 81 -9.77 1.90 -10.80
C ARG A 81 -9.91 2.46 -9.39
N ASN A 82 -10.34 1.65 -8.42
CA ASN A 82 -10.53 2.08 -7.03
C ASN A 82 -9.19 2.39 -6.35
N ASN A 83 -8.11 1.75 -6.83
CA ASN A 83 -6.79 1.82 -6.22
C ASN A 83 -5.79 2.73 -6.96
N ILE A 84 -6.23 3.54 -7.93
CA ILE A 84 -5.31 4.30 -8.81
C ILE A 84 -4.38 5.23 -8.05
N TYR A 85 -4.89 5.94 -7.04
CA TYR A 85 -4.11 6.94 -6.29
C TYR A 85 -3.14 6.29 -5.31
N LEU A 86 -3.51 5.14 -4.74
CA LEU A 86 -2.64 4.38 -3.86
C LEU A 86 -1.50 3.71 -4.66
N LYS A 87 -1.81 3.16 -5.84
CA LYS A 87 -0.79 2.68 -6.78
C LYS A 87 0.14 3.80 -7.23
N GLU A 88 -0.41 4.98 -7.53
CA GLU A 88 0.40 6.14 -7.91
C GLU A 88 1.30 6.62 -6.78
N LEU A 89 0.80 6.62 -5.53
CA LEU A 89 1.62 6.92 -4.37
C LEU A 89 2.86 6.02 -4.32
N PHE A 90 2.70 4.69 -4.39
CA PHE A 90 3.85 3.79 -4.36
C PHE A 90 4.82 3.98 -5.55
N ARG A 91 4.32 4.32 -6.74
CA ARG A 91 5.17 4.66 -7.89
C ARG A 91 5.98 5.92 -7.65
N GLN A 92 5.37 6.97 -7.11
CA GLN A 92 6.06 8.20 -6.73
C GLN A 92 7.09 7.97 -5.61
N LEU A 93 6.87 6.95 -4.76
CA LEU A 93 7.83 6.48 -3.76
C LEU A 93 8.97 5.62 -4.36
N GLY A 94 9.01 5.46 -5.69
CA GLY A 94 10.06 4.76 -6.40
C GLY A 94 9.86 3.25 -6.51
N MET A 95 8.66 2.73 -6.19
CA MET A 95 8.32 1.33 -6.43
C MET A 95 7.82 1.12 -7.86
N VAL A 96 8.01 -0.10 -8.37
CA VAL A 96 7.33 -0.62 -9.56
C VAL A 96 6.05 -1.32 -9.10
N VAL A 97 4.91 -0.90 -9.64
CA VAL A 97 3.59 -1.45 -9.31
C VAL A 97 2.92 -1.99 -10.56
N ASP A 98 2.87 -3.32 -10.66
CA ASP A 98 2.14 -4.03 -11.70
C ASP A 98 0.73 -4.36 -11.22
N SER A 99 -0.19 -4.55 -12.16
CA SER A 99 -1.59 -4.88 -11.86
C SER A 99 -2.02 -6.13 -12.62
N ALA A 100 -2.80 -6.97 -11.96
CA ALA A 100 -3.50 -8.11 -12.54
C ALA A 100 -4.96 -8.06 -12.08
N THR A 101 -5.92 -8.41 -12.93
CA THR A 101 -7.34 -8.41 -12.57
C THR A 101 -7.86 -9.79 -12.16
N SER A 102 -7.04 -10.84 -12.34
CA SER A 102 -7.42 -12.22 -12.02
C SER A 102 -6.25 -13.00 -11.44
N THR A 103 -6.54 -14.17 -10.86
CA THR A 103 -5.50 -15.11 -10.39
C THR A 103 -4.60 -15.57 -11.54
N GLY A 104 -5.16 -15.83 -12.72
CA GLY A 104 -4.39 -16.27 -13.88
C GLY A 104 -3.43 -15.19 -14.40
N GLU A 105 -3.87 -13.93 -14.44
CA GLU A 105 -2.98 -12.80 -14.78
C GLU A 105 -1.89 -12.60 -13.73
N ALA A 106 -2.21 -12.79 -12.44
CA ALA A 106 -1.22 -12.71 -11.38
C ALA A 106 -0.14 -13.80 -11.54
N MET A 107 -0.53 -15.02 -11.89
CA MET A 107 0.40 -16.11 -12.19
C MET A 107 1.32 -15.77 -13.36
N ALA A 108 0.78 -15.23 -14.45
CA ALA A 108 1.57 -14.82 -15.60
C ALA A 108 2.57 -13.70 -15.23
N CYS A 109 2.14 -12.74 -14.40
CA CYS A 109 3.03 -11.69 -13.90
C CYS A 109 4.20 -12.28 -13.08
N LEU A 110 3.92 -13.28 -12.23
CA LEU A 110 4.92 -13.97 -11.40
C LEU A 110 5.89 -14.84 -12.22
N ASP A 111 5.50 -15.27 -13.43
CA ASP A 111 6.38 -15.99 -14.34
C ASP A 111 7.45 -15.10 -14.98
N HIS A 112 7.13 -13.83 -15.18
CA HIS A 112 8.00 -12.88 -15.88
C HIS A 112 8.81 -11.98 -14.95
N HIS A 113 8.36 -11.80 -13.71
CA HIS A 113 8.95 -10.83 -12.81
C HIS A 113 9.07 -11.35 -11.38
N LYS A 114 10.08 -10.84 -10.67
CA LYS A 114 10.22 -11.04 -9.22
C LYS A 114 9.57 -9.89 -8.49
N TYR A 115 8.78 -10.21 -7.47
CA TYR A 115 8.11 -9.25 -6.61
C TYR A 115 8.61 -9.39 -5.18
N ASP A 116 8.52 -8.31 -4.42
CA ASP A 116 8.79 -8.28 -2.98
C ASP A 116 7.53 -8.61 -2.17
N LEU A 117 6.36 -8.28 -2.72
CA LEU A 117 5.07 -8.48 -2.09
C LEU A 117 3.93 -8.50 -3.11
N VAL A 118 2.77 -8.98 -2.64
CA VAL A 118 1.51 -8.93 -3.37
C VAL A 118 0.47 -8.19 -2.53
N ILE A 119 -0.30 -7.30 -3.15
CA ILE A 119 -1.56 -6.79 -2.60
C ILE A 119 -2.69 -7.48 -3.36
N SER A 120 -3.72 -7.95 -2.66
CA SER A 120 -4.83 -8.68 -3.27
C SER A 120 -6.16 -8.27 -2.66
N ASP A 121 -7.19 -8.06 -3.48
CA ASP A 121 -8.58 -8.19 -3.03
C ASP A 121 -8.83 -9.67 -2.68
N ILE A 122 -9.70 -9.97 -1.72
CA ILE A 122 -10.09 -11.35 -1.40
C ILE A 122 -11.25 -11.83 -2.30
N TYR A 123 -12.14 -10.91 -2.68
CA TYR A 123 -13.32 -11.14 -3.48
C TYR A 123 -13.05 -10.64 -4.90
N ARG A 124 -13.07 -11.51 -5.89
CA ARG A 124 -12.89 -11.10 -7.30
C ARG A 124 -13.76 -11.92 -8.22
N GLU A 125 -14.25 -11.34 -9.31
CA GLU A 125 -15.00 -12.05 -10.35
C GLU A 125 -16.23 -12.81 -9.81
N SER A 126 -16.90 -12.24 -8.80
CA SER A 126 -17.99 -12.88 -8.03
C SER A 126 -17.59 -14.08 -7.15
N ASP A 127 -16.30 -14.39 -7.02
CA ASP A 127 -15.78 -15.46 -6.17
C ASP A 127 -15.23 -14.91 -4.84
N PRO A 128 -15.92 -15.16 -3.71
CA PRO A 128 -15.48 -14.68 -2.40
C PRO A 128 -14.21 -15.35 -1.86
N GLN A 129 -13.73 -16.39 -2.54
CA GLN A 129 -12.52 -17.11 -2.17
C GLN A 129 -11.40 -16.93 -3.20
N ALA A 130 -11.53 -16.02 -4.16
CA ALA A 130 -10.53 -15.83 -5.22
C ALA A 130 -9.12 -15.58 -4.65
N GLY A 131 -8.99 -14.73 -3.63
CA GLY A 131 -7.73 -14.48 -2.95
C GLY A 131 -7.18 -15.72 -2.23
N ILE A 132 -8.03 -16.48 -1.53
CA ILE A 132 -7.61 -17.71 -0.83
C ILE A 132 -7.17 -18.80 -1.82
N LYS A 133 -7.90 -18.97 -2.92
CA LYS A 133 -7.53 -19.92 -4.00
C LYS A 133 -6.21 -19.54 -4.65
N MET A 134 -5.96 -18.24 -4.88
CA MET A 134 -4.67 -17.76 -5.37
C MET A 134 -3.52 -18.13 -4.42
N LEU A 135 -3.71 -17.97 -3.10
CA LEU A 135 -2.70 -18.37 -2.11
C LEU A 135 -2.45 -19.89 -2.10
N HIS A 136 -3.48 -20.70 -2.38
CA HIS A 136 -3.30 -22.13 -2.58
C HIS A 136 -2.39 -22.42 -3.78
N GLU A 137 -2.61 -21.73 -4.90
CA GLU A 137 -1.77 -21.85 -6.08
C GLU A 137 -0.33 -21.35 -5.86
N PHE A 138 -0.14 -20.29 -5.07
CA PHE A 138 1.21 -19.86 -4.65
C PHE A 138 1.96 -21.02 -3.97
N ARG A 139 1.30 -21.71 -3.02
CA ARG A 139 1.90 -22.86 -2.32
C ARG A 139 2.26 -24.01 -3.24
N THR A 140 1.36 -24.39 -4.16
CA THR A 140 1.62 -25.50 -5.09
C THR A 140 2.79 -25.19 -6.03
N ARG A 141 3.04 -23.90 -6.30
CA ARG A 141 4.15 -23.40 -7.10
C ARG A 141 5.41 -23.06 -6.29
N GLY A 142 5.40 -23.25 -4.97
CA GLY A 142 6.54 -22.93 -4.09
C GLY A 142 6.81 -21.43 -3.91
N ILE A 143 5.81 -20.58 -4.18
CA ILE A 143 5.88 -19.13 -3.98
C ILE A 143 5.59 -18.83 -2.51
N SER A 144 6.41 -18.00 -1.87
CA SER A 144 6.31 -17.66 -0.45
C SER A 144 6.35 -16.14 -0.19
N LEU A 145 5.74 -15.37 -1.09
CA LEU A 145 5.71 -13.90 -1.00
C LEU A 145 4.72 -13.45 0.10
N PRO A 146 5.05 -12.39 0.85
CA PRO A 146 4.08 -11.76 1.75
C PRO A 146 2.93 -11.17 0.94
N VAL A 147 1.70 -11.44 1.40
CA VAL A 147 0.47 -10.97 0.80
C VAL A 147 -0.29 -10.07 1.76
N ILE A 148 -0.63 -8.86 1.31
CA ILE A 148 -1.51 -7.94 2.01
C ILE A 148 -2.89 -8.05 1.37
N ILE A 149 -3.90 -8.31 2.19
CA ILE A 149 -5.29 -8.31 1.73
C ILE A 149 -5.84 -6.89 1.84
N HIS A 150 -6.17 -6.29 0.70
CA HIS A 150 -6.89 -5.02 0.66
C HIS A 150 -8.28 -5.25 0.10
N ALA A 151 -9.28 -5.34 0.98
CA ALA A 151 -10.63 -5.71 0.61
C ALA A 151 -11.64 -5.02 1.52
N ALA A 152 -12.78 -4.60 0.97
CA ALA A 152 -13.85 -3.96 1.74
C ALA A 152 -14.37 -4.87 2.88
N ARG A 153 -14.34 -6.19 2.65
CA ARG A 153 -14.69 -7.22 3.64
C ARG A 153 -13.67 -8.34 3.58
N PHE A 154 -13.18 -8.75 4.74
CA PHE A 154 -12.37 -9.95 4.90
C PHE A 154 -13.00 -10.83 5.97
N ASP A 155 -13.40 -12.03 5.58
CA ASP A 155 -13.92 -13.05 6.50
C ASP A 155 -12.83 -14.10 6.74
N PRO A 156 -12.12 -14.07 7.89
CA PRO A 156 -11.05 -15.00 8.18
C PRO A 156 -11.53 -16.45 8.34
N THR A 157 -12.84 -16.68 8.51
CA THR A 157 -13.40 -18.04 8.59
C THR A 157 -13.37 -18.76 7.24
N LEU A 158 -13.25 -18.03 6.13
CA LEU A 158 -13.05 -18.58 4.79
C LEU A 158 -11.63 -19.11 4.55
N GLY A 159 -10.73 -18.90 5.52
CA GLY A 159 -9.36 -19.38 5.51
C GLY A 159 -8.37 -18.25 5.79
N VAL A 160 -7.32 -18.60 6.54
CA VAL A 160 -6.15 -17.75 6.73
C VAL A 160 -4.92 -18.52 6.26
N ASP A 161 -4.07 -17.85 5.49
CA ASP A 161 -2.82 -18.42 5.00
C ASP A 161 -1.63 -17.78 5.71
N PRO A 162 -0.56 -18.52 6.05
CA PRO A 162 0.65 -17.93 6.64
C PRO A 162 1.33 -16.86 5.78
N MET A 163 1.07 -16.82 4.46
CA MET A 163 1.55 -15.75 3.59
C MET A 163 0.80 -14.43 3.80
N ILE A 164 -0.38 -14.43 4.42
CA ILE A 164 -1.12 -13.20 4.71
C ILE A 164 -0.37 -12.43 5.80
N PHE A 165 0.25 -11.32 5.40
CA PHE A 165 0.95 -10.42 6.30
C PHE A 165 -0.01 -9.56 7.12
N GLY A 166 -1.09 -9.10 6.49
CA GLY A 166 -2.13 -8.29 7.10
C GLY A 166 -3.33 -8.14 6.17
N GLY A 167 -4.50 -7.85 6.73
CA GLY A 167 -5.74 -7.63 5.98
C GLY A 167 -6.44 -6.36 6.45
N THR A 168 -6.83 -5.48 5.54
CA THR A 168 -7.42 -4.19 5.87
C THR A 168 -8.29 -3.63 4.74
N ASN A 169 -9.26 -2.78 5.08
CA ASN A 169 -9.97 -1.93 4.13
C ASN A 169 -9.51 -0.46 4.19
N ARG A 170 -8.56 -0.12 5.06
CA ARG A 170 -8.09 1.25 5.29
C ARG A 170 -6.85 1.58 4.46
N ILE A 171 -6.86 2.75 3.83
CA ILE A 171 -5.79 3.23 2.95
C ILE A 171 -4.46 3.45 3.68
N ASP A 172 -4.47 4.03 4.89
CA ASP A 172 -3.27 4.26 5.70
C ASP A 172 -2.60 2.96 6.14
N GLU A 173 -3.38 1.98 6.55
CA GLU A 173 -2.88 0.68 6.97
C GLU A 173 -2.20 -0.07 5.82
N VAL A 174 -2.72 0.01 4.60
CA VAL A 174 -2.03 -0.55 3.42
C VAL A 174 -0.63 0.05 3.29
N VAL A 175 -0.49 1.38 3.41
CA VAL A 175 0.84 2.02 3.33
C VAL A 175 1.75 1.55 4.47
N HIS A 176 1.23 1.42 5.69
CA HIS A 176 1.99 0.91 6.83
C HIS A 176 2.47 -0.53 6.61
N TYR A 177 1.61 -1.42 6.12
CA TYR A 177 1.96 -2.80 5.84
C TYR A 177 2.97 -2.95 4.72
N VAL A 178 2.85 -2.15 3.65
CA VAL A 178 3.86 -2.15 2.58
C VAL A 178 5.22 -1.72 3.14
N ILE A 179 5.26 -0.67 3.96
CA ILE A 179 6.50 -0.24 4.63
C ILE A 179 7.07 -1.36 5.50
N ASP A 180 6.25 -1.97 6.36
CA ASP A 180 6.71 -3.04 7.25
C ASP A 180 7.28 -4.23 6.46
N VAL A 181 6.65 -4.60 5.35
CA VAL A 181 7.16 -5.67 4.48
C VAL A 181 8.48 -5.27 3.84
N MET A 182 8.57 -4.06 3.28
CA MET A 182 9.75 -3.59 2.56
C MET A 182 10.96 -3.36 3.48
N GLU A 183 10.76 -2.96 4.74
CA GLU A 183 11.83 -2.84 5.73
C GLU A 183 12.49 -4.20 6.09
N ARG A 184 11.82 -5.32 5.78
CA ARG A 184 12.38 -6.67 5.94
C ARG A 184 13.13 -7.17 4.71
N VAL A 185 12.99 -6.49 3.58
CA VAL A 185 13.73 -6.79 2.35
C VAL A 185 15.11 -6.14 2.46
N PRO A 186 16.21 -6.85 2.14
CA PRO A 186 17.53 -6.23 2.10
C PRO A 186 17.54 -5.00 1.19
N LEU A 187 18.16 -3.91 1.64
CA LEU A 187 18.32 -2.71 0.82
C LEU A 187 18.98 -3.07 -0.50
N ARG A 188 18.40 -2.54 -1.59
CA ARG A 188 19.02 -2.62 -2.91
C ARG A 188 20.11 -1.56 -2.95
N ASP A 189 21.33 -1.94 -3.33
CA ASP A 189 22.42 -0.99 -3.55
C ASP A 189 21.96 0.04 -4.58
N ALA A 190 22.06 1.33 -4.21
CA ALA A 190 21.59 2.47 -4.99
C ALA A 190 22.49 2.80 -6.19
#